data_AF-A0A2M9CDK1-F1
#
_entry.id   AF-A0A2M9CDK1-F1
#
_cell.length_a   1.000
_cell.length_b   1.000
_cell.length_c   1.000
_cell.angle_alpha   90.00
_cell.angle_beta   90.00
_cell.angle_gamma   90.00
#
_symmetry.space_group_name_H-M   'P 1'
#
loop_
_entity.id
_entity.type
_entity.pdbx_description
1 polymer ?
#
loop_
_entity_poly.entity_id
_entity_poly.type
_entity_poly.pdbx_seq_one_letter_code
_entity_poly.pdbx_strand_id
1 'polypeptide(L)'
;MGANEVTGATGDADPTPPARATSVAPRRRSITGVVAAAAVLAVAGAYGLVQVPADVARAGEPVTRTIPVDTDRDGLPDQIEIAGWVTQDGRSHRTDPALADSDGDGLTDLDEAGAPRTTTVVAGGPAVEVVARRGVGPARTLAGAVTGAVRVALTRTTYDGYADPLVPDTDGDGLGDGDEADLGLDPLAPDTDGDGLPDGTEVDVVGSDPEVADTDGDGFDDGYEDGHRESQGLDPLVADVKVSTAEYATDVARGFVLGDLSPGDSLAWLTGNLASGGASFIPGVGWLVGGAADVRDVVGAAIHGDWVGAGFNATGLVPVAGDEVSITAKVSKFLARNPKLVAAVAAKIVTLKVPDRVKIAVSKVVWKESDRLRAAGVSEKTLLRLATGRHDLDALAASLERSIPIKGFPSRFFESGLDGERALANFYGAATRGKDVQVRALTADCIAVCNAHVRVFDVLVDGVAHESKVGYVTLTAGVERQIRSDAWLVEHGDIQGAHWHFFASGTSNTVGASPQTLDLLDELGIGYTIHLPA
;
A
#
# COMPACT_ATOMS: atom_id res chain seq x y z
N MET A 1 -0.63 -40.07 56.13
CA MET A 1 -1.62 -40.22 57.23
C MET A 1 -2.95 -39.90 56.58
N GLY A 2 -3.78 -40.87 56.20
CA GLY A 2 -4.54 -41.76 57.10
C GLY A 2 -5.98 -41.22 57.10
N ALA A 3 -6.91 -41.68 56.25
CA ALA A 3 -7.53 -43.00 56.13
C ALA A 3 -8.60 -43.27 57.21
N ASN A 4 -9.58 -44.12 56.86
CA ASN A 4 -10.74 -44.63 57.64
C ASN A 4 -11.95 -43.70 57.80
N GLU A 5 -13.21 -44.17 57.86
CA GLU A 5 -13.83 -45.52 57.74
C GLU A 5 -15.29 -45.30 57.22
N VAL A 6 -15.89 -46.02 56.27
CA VAL A 6 -16.22 -47.47 56.12
C VAL A 6 -17.31 -47.99 57.07
N THR A 7 -18.49 -48.29 56.49
CA THR A 7 -19.42 -49.42 56.73
C THR A 7 -20.31 -49.50 55.46
N GLY A 8 -20.72 -50.62 54.84
CA GLY A 8 -20.64 -52.06 55.13
C GLY A 8 -21.87 -52.58 55.89
N ALA A 9 -22.60 -53.64 55.52
CA ALA A 9 -22.71 -54.50 54.33
C ALA A 9 -23.94 -55.46 54.52
N THR A 10 -24.17 -56.42 53.60
CA THR A 10 -25.07 -57.62 53.68
C THR A 10 -26.61 -57.41 53.58
N GLY A 11 -27.40 -58.33 53.00
CA GLY A 11 -27.06 -59.57 52.27
C GLY A 11 -28.27 -60.32 51.65
N ASP A 12 -27.97 -61.19 50.68
CA ASP A 12 -28.62 -62.44 50.21
C ASP A 12 -30.15 -62.60 50.03
N ALA A 13 -30.59 -63.00 48.83
CA ALA A 13 -30.87 -64.42 48.50
C ALA A 13 -31.51 -64.62 47.08
N ASP A 14 -30.91 -65.49 46.26
CA ASP A 14 -31.54 -66.10 45.05
C ASP A 14 -32.28 -67.38 45.44
N PRO A 15 -33.36 -67.78 44.72
CA PRO A 15 -33.21 -69.07 44.01
C PRO A 15 -33.94 -69.18 42.65
N THR A 16 -33.22 -69.70 41.66
CA THR A 16 -33.72 -70.40 40.45
C THR A 16 -33.67 -71.94 40.66
N PRO A 17 -34.05 -72.85 39.71
CA PRO A 17 -34.74 -72.76 38.39
C PRO A 17 -36.10 -73.57 38.46
N PRO A 18 -36.60 -74.44 37.53
CA PRO A 18 -36.34 -74.68 36.09
C PRO A 18 -37.55 -74.88 35.13
N ALA A 19 -37.34 -74.47 33.88
CA ALA A 19 -37.74 -75.09 32.58
C ALA A 19 -39.06 -75.87 32.36
N ARG A 20 -39.83 -75.44 31.34
CA ARG A 20 -39.88 -76.18 30.05
C ARG A 20 -40.31 -75.29 28.86
N ALA A 21 -39.90 -75.68 27.65
CA ALA A 21 -40.05 -74.90 26.42
C ALA A 21 -41.19 -75.38 25.51
N THR A 22 -41.66 -74.50 24.61
CA THR A 22 -42.14 -74.85 23.26
C THR A 22 -41.79 -73.71 22.30
N SER A 23 -41.49 -74.04 21.04
CA SER A 23 -40.90 -73.12 20.06
C SER A 23 -41.91 -72.62 19.02
N VAL A 24 -41.84 -71.33 18.70
CA VAL A 24 -42.23 -70.78 17.40
C VAL A 24 -41.19 -69.72 17.01
N ALA A 25 -40.57 -69.86 15.84
CA ALA A 25 -39.46 -69.01 15.43
C ALA A 25 -39.94 -67.69 14.78
N PRO A 26 -39.40 -66.52 15.18
CA PRO A 26 -39.59 -65.29 14.41
C PRO A 26 -38.73 -65.32 13.15
N ARG A 27 -39.33 -65.02 11.98
CA ARG A 27 -38.60 -64.85 10.71
C ARG A 27 -37.63 -63.67 10.80
N ARG A 28 -36.35 -63.94 11.09
CA ARG A 28 -35.27 -62.95 10.88
C ARG A 28 -35.14 -62.67 9.37
N ARG A 29 -35.48 -61.46 8.93
CA ARG A 29 -34.94 -60.92 7.67
C ARG A 29 -33.48 -60.57 7.93
N SER A 30 -32.56 -61.36 7.40
CA SER A 30 -31.13 -61.03 7.42
C SER A 30 -30.84 -59.93 6.40
N ILE A 31 -30.76 -58.68 6.87
CA ILE A 31 -30.07 -57.63 6.13
C ILE A 31 -28.57 -57.85 6.39
N THR A 32 -27.95 -58.68 5.55
CA THR A 32 -26.51 -58.94 5.64
C THR A 32 -25.79 -57.80 4.97
N GLY A 33 -25.32 -56.83 5.77
CA GLY A 33 -24.47 -55.75 5.27
C GLY A 33 -23.16 -56.29 4.70
N VAL A 34 -22.70 -55.68 3.62
CA VAL A 34 -21.30 -55.74 3.18
C VAL A 34 -20.74 -54.35 3.39
N VAL A 35 -19.75 -54.25 4.27
CA VAL A 35 -19.07 -52.99 4.60
C VAL A 35 -18.25 -52.55 3.39
N ALA A 36 -18.62 -51.41 2.79
CA ALA A 36 -17.70 -50.67 1.94
C ALA A 36 -16.72 -49.92 2.86
N ALA A 37 -15.50 -50.41 2.96
CA ALA A 37 -14.45 -49.75 3.74
C ALA A 37 -13.89 -48.55 2.97
N ALA A 38 -14.60 -47.43 3.00
CA ALA A 38 -14.08 -46.14 2.60
C ALA A 38 -13.11 -45.65 3.68
N ALA A 39 -11.80 -45.92 3.50
CA ALA A 39 -10.75 -45.35 4.33
C ALA A 39 -10.54 -43.88 3.92
N VAL A 40 -11.34 -42.97 4.50
CA VAL A 40 -11.09 -41.53 4.40
C VAL A 40 -9.88 -41.21 5.27
N LEU A 41 -8.72 -41.02 4.63
CA LEU A 41 -7.55 -40.47 5.30
C LEU A 41 -7.69 -38.94 5.32
N ALA A 42 -8.28 -38.40 6.39
CA ALA A 42 -8.34 -36.96 6.61
C ALA A 42 -6.96 -36.45 7.02
N VAL A 43 -6.23 -35.89 6.06
CA VAL A 43 -5.08 -35.01 6.29
C VAL A 43 -5.45 -33.66 5.65
N ALA A 44 -5.11 -32.56 6.32
CA ALA A 44 -5.60 -31.21 5.99
C ALA A 44 -5.61 -30.91 4.48
N GLY A 45 -6.79 -30.53 3.96
CA GLY A 45 -7.00 -30.13 2.56
C GLY A 45 -7.03 -31.23 1.50
N ALA A 46 -6.91 -32.52 1.85
CA ALA A 46 -6.89 -33.62 0.86
C ALA A 46 -8.20 -34.45 0.83
N TYR A 47 -8.96 -34.35 -0.26
CA TYR A 47 -10.07 -35.26 -0.54
C TYR A 47 -9.59 -36.41 -1.46
N GLY A 48 -9.64 -37.65 -0.97
CA GLY A 48 -9.24 -38.84 -1.72
C GLY A 48 -10.41 -39.46 -2.48
N LEU A 49 -10.32 -39.52 -3.82
CA LEU A 49 -11.33 -40.17 -4.66
C LEU A 49 -10.84 -41.58 -5.07
N VAL A 50 -11.42 -42.60 -4.45
CA VAL A 50 -11.12 -44.01 -4.77
C VAL A 50 -11.86 -44.39 -6.05
N GLN A 51 -11.16 -44.39 -7.20
CA GLN A 51 -11.69 -44.96 -8.43
C GLN A 51 -11.74 -46.50 -8.34
N VAL A 52 -12.92 -47.02 -8.05
CA VAL A 52 -13.23 -48.45 -8.21
C VAL A 52 -13.33 -48.75 -9.72
N PRO A 53 -12.77 -49.86 -10.23
CA PRO A 53 -12.88 -50.20 -11.64
C PRO A 53 -14.34 -50.32 -12.11
N ALA A 54 -14.54 -50.06 -13.40
CA ALA A 54 -15.86 -49.78 -13.99
C ALA A 54 -16.86 -50.95 -13.95
N ASP A 55 -16.43 -52.14 -13.54
CA ASP A 55 -17.26 -53.34 -13.37
C ASP A 55 -18.07 -53.38 -12.06
N VAL A 56 -17.86 -52.43 -11.14
CA VAL A 56 -18.53 -52.40 -9.82
C VAL A 56 -19.58 -51.27 -9.67
N ALA A 57 -19.59 -50.27 -10.56
CA ALA A 57 -20.47 -49.11 -10.44
C ALA A 57 -21.95 -49.44 -10.76
N ARG A 58 -22.79 -49.57 -9.72
CA ARG A 58 -24.25 -49.47 -9.88
C ARG A 58 -24.72 -48.02 -9.76
N ALA A 59 -25.73 -47.70 -10.56
CA ALA A 59 -26.19 -46.34 -10.82
C ALA A 59 -26.85 -45.64 -9.62
N GLY A 60 -26.54 -44.35 -9.49
CA GLY A 60 -27.53 -43.30 -9.29
C GLY A 60 -28.12 -43.13 -7.90
N GLU A 61 -27.44 -42.37 -7.05
CA GLU A 61 -28.14 -41.41 -6.19
C GLU A 61 -27.90 -39.99 -6.74
N PRO A 62 -28.91 -39.09 -6.68
CA PRO A 62 -28.71 -37.70 -7.06
C PRO A 62 -27.83 -37.03 -6.00
N VAL A 63 -26.61 -36.64 -6.38
CA VAL A 63 -25.81 -35.73 -5.56
C VAL A 63 -26.50 -34.37 -5.58
N THR A 64 -27.26 -34.08 -4.54
CA THR A 64 -27.73 -32.72 -4.27
C THR A 64 -26.48 -31.84 -4.14
N ARG A 65 -26.24 -30.95 -5.11
CA ARG A 65 -25.25 -29.89 -4.94
C ARG A 65 -25.77 -28.96 -3.85
N THR A 66 -25.37 -29.22 -2.62
CA THR A 66 -25.37 -28.20 -1.58
C THR A 66 -24.45 -27.10 -2.08
N ILE A 67 -25.01 -25.92 -2.37
CA ILE A 67 -24.17 -24.73 -2.51
C ILE A 67 -23.50 -24.56 -1.13
N PRO A 68 -22.17 -24.38 -1.07
CA PRO A 68 -21.51 -24.06 0.19
C PRO A 68 -22.19 -22.87 0.87
N VAL A 69 -22.21 -22.86 2.20
CA VAL A 69 -22.58 -21.63 2.91
C VAL A 69 -21.41 -20.66 2.73
N ASP A 70 -21.80 -19.42 2.54
CA ASP A 70 -21.00 -18.24 2.27
C ASP A 70 -21.84 -17.11 2.91
N THR A 71 -21.38 -16.64 4.08
CA THR A 71 -22.21 -15.91 5.04
C THR A 71 -22.14 -14.39 4.85
N ASP A 72 -20.98 -13.85 4.47
CA ASP A 72 -20.76 -12.43 4.14
C ASP A 72 -20.80 -12.12 2.63
N ARG A 73 -20.56 -13.12 1.76
CA ARG A 73 -20.69 -13.08 0.29
C ARG A 73 -19.51 -12.47 -0.46
N ASP A 74 -18.30 -12.65 0.04
CA ASP A 74 -17.09 -12.44 -0.77
C ASP A 74 -16.92 -13.53 -1.86
N GLY A 75 -17.43 -14.74 -1.61
CA GLY A 75 -17.34 -15.91 -2.46
C GLY A 75 -16.40 -17.01 -1.95
N LEU A 76 -15.70 -16.78 -0.84
CA LEU A 76 -14.99 -17.78 -0.05
C LEU A 76 -16.00 -18.47 0.89
N PRO A 77 -16.18 -19.80 0.82
CA PRO A 77 -17.18 -20.45 1.67
C PRO A 77 -16.75 -20.58 3.14
N ASP A 78 -17.69 -20.43 4.09
CA ASP A 78 -17.53 -20.61 5.56
C ASP A 78 -16.65 -21.82 5.93
N GLN A 79 -16.84 -22.93 5.21
CA GLN A 79 -16.16 -24.19 5.45
C GLN A 79 -14.66 -24.17 5.09
N ILE A 80 -14.23 -23.28 4.19
CA ILE A 80 -12.84 -23.08 3.77
C ILE A 80 -12.14 -22.17 4.78
N GLU A 81 -12.76 -21.06 5.16
CA GLU A 81 -12.23 -20.12 6.17
C GLU A 81 -12.04 -20.80 7.53
N ILE A 82 -13.08 -21.47 8.05
CA ILE A 82 -13.03 -22.17 9.34
C ILE A 82 -12.03 -23.34 9.32
N ALA A 83 -11.88 -24.03 8.18
CA ALA A 83 -10.91 -25.12 8.04
C ALA A 83 -9.47 -24.61 7.78
N GLY A 84 -9.37 -23.40 7.24
CA GLY A 84 -8.19 -22.81 6.63
C GLY A 84 -7.88 -23.35 5.25
N TRP A 85 -7.42 -22.47 4.36
CA TRP A 85 -6.84 -22.82 3.08
C TRP A 85 -5.30 -22.83 3.15
N VAL A 86 -4.65 -23.11 2.02
CA VAL A 86 -3.19 -23.08 1.88
C VAL A 86 -2.83 -22.46 0.54
N THR A 87 -1.92 -21.50 0.53
CA THR A 87 -1.33 -20.82 -0.64
C THR A 87 -0.33 -21.70 -1.40
N GLN A 88 0.27 -21.22 -2.52
CA GLN A 88 1.29 -21.97 -3.25
C GLN A 88 2.58 -22.14 -2.43
N ASP A 89 2.99 -21.11 -1.69
CA ASP A 89 4.21 -21.12 -0.88
C ASP A 89 4.09 -22.00 0.39
N GLY A 90 2.85 -22.35 0.76
CA GLY A 90 2.53 -23.32 1.81
C GLY A 90 2.13 -22.71 3.15
N ARG A 91 1.94 -21.37 3.23
CA ARG A 91 1.25 -20.73 4.35
C ARG A 91 -0.20 -21.20 4.44
N SER A 92 -0.85 -20.97 5.58
CA SER A 92 -2.23 -21.40 5.82
C SER A 92 -2.96 -20.36 6.65
N HIS A 93 -4.04 -19.83 6.08
CA HIS A 93 -4.79 -18.69 6.58
C HIS A 93 -6.17 -19.17 7.04
N ARG A 94 -6.79 -18.42 7.95
CA ARG A 94 -8.11 -18.67 8.53
C ARG A 94 -8.71 -17.34 8.96
N THR A 95 -9.93 -17.11 8.54
CA THR A 95 -10.64 -15.84 8.68
C THR A 95 -11.99 -16.03 9.38
N ASP A 96 -12.79 -14.97 9.50
CA ASP A 96 -14.10 -14.99 10.18
C ASP A 96 -15.24 -14.89 9.15
N PRO A 97 -16.05 -15.96 8.93
CA PRO A 97 -17.13 -16.01 7.90
C PRO A 97 -18.26 -14.99 8.01
N ALA A 98 -18.14 -14.01 8.89
CA ALA A 98 -19.04 -12.87 8.99
C ALA A 98 -18.41 -11.56 8.48
N LEU A 99 -17.17 -11.62 7.98
CA LEU A 99 -16.33 -10.51 7.58
C LEU A 99 -15.66 -10.85 6.23
N ALA A 100 -16.27 -10.38 5.14
CA ALA A 100 -15.74 -10.51 3.78
C ALA A 100 -14.31 -9.97 3.60
N ASP A 101 -13.90 -9.08 4.50
CA ASP A 101 -12.62 -8.39 4.60
C ASP A 101 -12.23 -8.50 6.10
N SER A 102 -11.22 -9.33 6.37
CA SER A 102 -10.87 -9.74 7.73
C SER A 102 -10.03 -8.74 8.51
N ASP A 103 -9.17 -7.96 7.84
CA ASP A 103 -8.26 -7.02 8.48
C ASP A 103 -8.62 -5.54 8.26
N GLY A 104 -9.39 -5.24 7.21
CA GLY A 104 -10.00 -3.94 6.92
C GLY A 104 -9.31 -3.12 5.83
N ASP A 105 -8.48 -3.71 4.97
CA ASP A 105 -7.70 -3.02 3.94
C ASP A 105 -8.54 -2.65 2.69
N GLY A 106 -9.59 -3.41 2.39
CA GLY A 106 -10.49 -3.20 1.24
C GLY A 106 -10.45 -4.31 0.18
N LEU A 107 -9.52 -5.25 0.29
CA LEU A 107 -9.57 -6.54 -0.39
C LEU A 107 -10.54 -7.47 0.35
N THR A 108 -10.94 -8.56 -0.30
CA THR A 108 -11.67 -9.63 0.38
C THR A 108 -10.79 -10.85 0.58
N ASP A 109 -11.09 -11.65 1.61
CA ASP A 109 -10.37 -12.89 1.91
C ASP A 109 -10.16 -13.77 0.65
N LEU A 110 -11.16 -13.80 -0.26
CA LEU A 110 -11.06 -14.47 -1.56
C LEU A 110 -10.07 -13.83 -2.56
N ASP A 111 -10.02 -12.50 -2.64
CA ASP A 111 -9.11 -11.79 -3.56
C ASP A 111 -7.67 -12.06 -3.16
N GLU A 112 -7.37 -11.95 -1.86
CA GLU A 112 -6.07 -12.19 -1.26
C GLU A 112 -5.66 -13.66 -1.32
N ALA A 113 -6.61 -14.59 -1.13
CA ALA A 113 -6.37 -15.99 -1.44
C ALA A 113 -6.07 -16.20 -2.94
N GLY A 114 -6.72 -15.44 -3.82
CA GLY A 114 -6.54 -15.53 -5.26
C GLY A 114 -7.04 -16.85 -5.86
N ALA A 115 -6.59 -17.18 -7.08
CA ALA A 115 -7.19 -18.26 -7.84
C ALA A 115 -6.86 -19.67 -7.29
N PRO A 116 -7.85 -20.57 -7.12
CA PRO A 116 -7.61 -21.92 -6.61
C PRO A 116 -6.90 -22.82 -7.64
N ARG A 117 -5.68 -23.26 -7.32
CA ARG A 117 -4.87 -24.23 -8.07
C ARG A 117 -5.10 -25.65 -7.55
N THR A 118 -5.65 -26.52 -8.41
CA THR A 118 -5.95 -27.91 -8.04
C THR A 118 -4.86 -28.87 -8.56
N THR A 119 -4.04 -29.40 -7.65
CA THR A 119 -3.04 -30.44 -7.98
C THR A 119 -3.56 -31.83 -7.63
N THR A 120 -3.57 -32.75 -8.59
CA THR A 120 -3.94 -34.16 -8.37
C THR A 120 -2.71 -35.07 -8.44
N VAL A 121 -2.33 -35.65 -7.30
CA VAL A 121 -1.25 -36.62 -7.19
C VAL A 121 -1.84 -38.02 -7.25
N VAL A 122 -1.47 -38.80 -8.29
CA VAL A 122 -1.88 -40.20 -8.42
C VAL A 122 -0.82 -41.11 -7.81
N ALA A 123 -1.02 -41.51 -6.57
CA ALA A 123 -0.16 -42.48 -5.89
C ALA A 123 -0.48 -43.91 -6.37
N GLY A 124 0.53 -44.61 -6.88
CA GLY A 124 0.45 -46.04 -7.19
C GLY A 124 0.79 -46.88 -5.95
N GLY A 125 -0.21 -47.50 -5.34
CA GLY A 125 0.02 -48.48 -4.28
C GLY A 125 0.49 -49.84 -4.82
N PRO A 126 1.11 -50.70 -3.98
CA PRO A 126 1.33 -52.09 -4.35
C PRO A 126 -0.01 -52.78 -4.65
N ALA A 127 0.01 -53.79 -5.52
CA ALA A 127 -1.21 -54.52 -5.89
C ALA A 127 -1.85 -55.17 -4.65
N VAL A 128 -3.10 -54.82 -4.37
CA VAL A 128 -3.86 -55.36 -3.23
C VAL A 128 -4.69 -56.54 -3.72
N GLU A 129 -4.47 -57.73 -3.16
CA GLU A 129 -5.25 -58.92 -3.50
C GLU A 129 -6.61 -58.90 -2.80
N VAL A 130 -7.69 -58.65 -3.55
CA VAL A 130 -9.06 -58.65 -3.01
C VAL A 130 -9.67 -60.05 -3.12
N VAL A 131 -9.58 -60.83 -2.04
CA VAL A 131 -10.11 -62.21 -1.99
C VAL A 131 -11.61 -62.22 -1.69
N ALA A 132 -12.43 -62.20 -2.74
CA ALA A 132 -13.89 -62.29 -2.63
C ALA A 132 -14.37 -63.68 -2.18
N ARG A 133 -14.61 -63.88 -0.88
CA ARG A 133 -15.22 -65.11 -0.34
C ARG A 133 -16.75 -65.06 -0.42
N ARG A 134 -17.34 -65.71 -1.43
CA ARG A 134 -18.80 -65.89 -1.52
C ARG A 134 -19.26 -67.05 -0.62
N GLY A 135 -20.43 -66.91 -0.01
CA GLY A 135 -20.98 -67.85 0.97
C GLY A 135 -21.25 -69.27 0.43
N VAL A 136 -21.28 -70.23 1.36
CA VAL A 136 -21.25 -71.69 1.15
C VAL A 136 -22.39 -72.22 0.26
N GLY A 137 -22.03 -72.99 -0.77
CA GLY A 137 -22.94 -73.83 -1.56
C GLY A 137 -22.14 -74.83 -2.43
N PRO A 138 -22.65 -76.05 -2.69
CA PRO A 138 -21.87 -77.13 -3.32
C PRO A 138 -21.85 -77.03 -4.85
N ALA A 139 -21.27 -75.96 -5.39
CA ALA A 139 -21.03 -75.82 -6.83
C ALA A 139 -19.75 -75.00 -7.10
N ARG A 140 -18.70 -75.71 -7.54
CA ARG A 140 -17.44 -75.20 -8.15
C ARG A 140 -16.98 -73.80 -7.73
N THR A 141 -16.07 -73.74 -6.77
CA THR A 141 -15.26 -72.56 -6.47
C THR A 141 -14.41 -72.16 -7.69
N LEU A 142 -14.79 -71.09 -8.39
CA LEU A 142 -13.86 -70.33 -9.22
C LEU A 142 -13.18 -69.29 -8.34
N ALA A 143 -11.98 -69.62 -7.85
CA ALA A 143 -11.13 -68.67 -7.15
C ALA A 143 -10.47 -67.73 -8.18
N GLY A 144 -11.19 -66.67 -8.55
CA GLY A 144 -10.63 -65.55 -9.28
C GLY A 144 -10.03 -64.54 -8.31
N ALA A 145 -8.71 -64.57 -8.11
CA ALA A 145 -8.01 -63.45 -7.49
C ALA A 145 -7.94 -62.32 -8.53
N VAL A 146 -8.63 -61.20 -8.25
CA VAL A 146 -8.47 -59.97 -9.05
C VAL A 146 -7.30 -59.19 -8.44
N THR A 147 -6.10 -59.41 -8.97
CA THR A 147 -4.91 -58.63 -8.64
C THR A 147 -4.88 -57.37 -9.50
N GLY A 148 -5.24 -56.23 -8.90
CA GLY A 148 -5.18 -54.91 -9.52
C GLY A 148 -4.28 -53.97 -8.73
N ALA A 149 -3.54 -53.11 -9.42
CA ALA A 149 -2.86 -51.99 -8.78
C ALA A 149 -3.91 -50.94 -8.38
N VAL A 150 -4.03 -50.66 -7.08
CA VAL A 150 -4.91 -49.59 -6.59
C VAL A 150 -4.19 -48.26 -6.81
N ARG A 151 -4.78 -47.40 -7.63
CA ARG A 151 -4.36 -46.00 -7.78
C ARG A 151 -5.24 -45.14 -6.89
N VAL A 152 -4.62 -44.35 -6.01
CA VAL A 152 -5.31 -43.34 -5.21
C VAL A 152 -4.97 -41.99 -5.80
N ALA A 153 -5.98 -41.28 -6.28
CA ALA A 153 -5.86 -39.87 -6.62
C ALA A 153 -6.11 -39.05 -5.33
N LEU A 154 -5.07 -38.36 -4.86
CA LEU A 154 -5.18 -37.34 -3.84
C LEU A 154 -5.22 -35.99 -4.54
N THR A 155 -6.34 -35.29 -4.41
CA THR A 155 -6.48 -33.93 -4.90
C THR A 155 -6.24 -32.96 -3.74
N ARG A 156 -5.26 -32.07 -3.91
CA ARG A 156 -5.00 -30.93 -3.03
C ARG A 156 -5.35 -29.67 -3.81
N THR A 157 -6.24 -28.86 -3.27
CA THR A 157 -6.41 -27.48 -3.69
C THR A 157 -5.48 -26.63 -2.86
N THR A 158 -4.66 -25.82 -3.52
CA THR A 158 -4.00 -24.66 -2.94
C THR A 158 -4.52 -23.41 -3.64
N TYR A 159 -4.28 -22.26 -3.05
CA TYR A 159 -4.65 -20.94 -3.54
C TYR A 159 -3.40 -20.24 -4.05
N ASP A 160 -3.52 -19.14 -4.78
CA ASP A 160 -2.33 -18.45 -5.26
C ASP A 160 -1.60 -17.77 -4.10
N GLY A 161 -2.32 -16.99 -3.29
CA GLY A 161 -1.77 -16.12 -2.25
C GLY A 161 -1.25 -14.85 -2.90
N TYR A 162 -2.14 -13.89 -3.06
CA TYR A 162 -1.85 -12.52 -3.49
C TYR A 162 -1.40 -11.66 -2.31
N ALA A 163 -2.06 -11.82 -1.16
CA ALA A 163 -1.81 -11.11 0.10
C ALA A 163 -2.02 -12.06 1.32
N ASP A 164 -1.77 -11.60 2.55
CA ASP A 164 -2.10 -12.30 3.80
C ASP A 164 -3.34 -11.66 4.47
N PRO A 165 -4.53 -12.33 4.49
CA PRO A 165 -5.86 -11.80 4.88
C PRO A 165 -6.06 -11.53 6.38
N LEU A 166 -4.97 -11.16 7.05
CA LEU A 166 -4.86 -10.86 8.47
C LEU A 166 -3.83 -9.73 8.71
N VAL A 167 -3.29 -9.13 7.65
CA VAL A 167 -2.20 -8.14 7.64
C VAL A 167 -2.45 -7.13 6.49
N PRO A 168 -2.97 -5.91 6.78
CA PRO A 168 -3.32 -4.90 5.76
C PRO A 168 -2.17 -4.28 4.92
N ASP A 169 -0.98 -4.87 4.99
CA ASP A 169 0.33 -4.40 4.50
C ASP A 169 1.26 -5.63 4.63
N THR A 170 1.21 -6.52 3.65
CA THR A 170 1.72 -7.89 3.73
C THR A 170 3.25 -7.97 3.68
N ASP A 171 3.90 -7.08 2.94
CA ASP A 171 5.37 -7.03 2.84
C ASP A 171 6.02 -6.00 3.78
N GLY A 172 5.26 -5.04 4.31
CA GLY A 172 5.65 -4.11 5.36
C GLY A 172 6.31 -2.82 4.86
N ASP A 173 6.02 -2.41 3.62
CA ASP A 173 6.62 -1.24 2.98
C ASP A 173 5.97 0.09 3.39
N GLY A 174 4.68 0.05 3.77
CA GLY A 174 3.88 1.18 4.24
C GLY A 174 2.70 1.58 3.33
N LEU A 175 2.57 0.98 2.15
CA LEU A 175 1.34 0.94 1.35
C LEU A 175 0.48 -0.24 1.83
N GLY A 176 -0.83 -0.18 1.61
CA GLY A 176 -1.71 -1.31 1.94
C GLY A 176 -2.01 -2.18 0.73
N ASP A 177 -2.20 -3.49 0.94
CA ASP A 177 -2.39 -4.46 -0.15
C ASP A 177 -3.56 -4.06 -1.10
N GLY A 178 -4.63 -3.47 -0.56
CA GLY A 178 -5.74 -2.89 -1.32
C GLY A 178 -5.39 -1.62 -2.13
N ASP A 179 -4.53 -0.74 -1.62
CA ASP A 179 -4.02 0.43 -2.34
C ASP A 179 -3.07 0.00 -3.47
N GLU A 180 -2.18 -0.95 -3.18
CA GLU A 180 -1.31 -1.61 -4.15
C GLU A 180 -2.13 -2.27 -5.26
N ALA A 181 -3.18 -3.03 -4.91
CA ALA A 181 -4.06 -3.66 -5.86
C ALA A 181 -4.78 -2.66 -6.77
N ASP A 182 -5.21 -1.50 -6.24
CA ASP A 182 -5.87 -0.45 -7.01
C ASP A 182 -4.88 0.38 -7.85
N LEU A 183 -3.60 0.43 -7.47
CA LEU A 183 -2.51 0.97 -8.29
C LEU A 183 -2.02 -0.03 -9.35
N GLY A 184 -2.07 -1.33 -9.07
CA GLY A 184 -1.56 -2.43 -9.91
C GLY A 184 -0.17 -2.94 -9.54
N LEU A 185 0.24 -2.76 -8.28
CA LEU A 185 1.49 -3.23 -7.67
C LEU A 185 1.33 -4.68 -7.13
N ASP A 186 2.38 -5.25 -6.55
CA ASP A 186 2.45 -6.64 -6.07
C ASP A 186 2.67 -6.67 -4.54
N PRO A 187 1.65 -6.94 -3.69
CA PRO A 187 1.70 -6.91 -2.21
C PRO A 187 2.66 -7.88 -1.51
N LEU A 188 3.61 -8.42 -2.26
CA LEU A 188 4.67 -9.33 -1.85
C LEU A 188 6.07 -8.77 -2.22
N ALA A 189 6.15 -7.54 -2.76
CA ALA A 189 7.30 -6.91 -3.37
C ALA A 189 7.44 -5.41 -2.97
N PRO A 190 8.16 -5.09 -1.87
CA PRO A 190 8.14 -3.77 -1.20
C PRO A 190 9.01 -2.69 -1.88
N ASP A 191 9.24 -2.84 -3.19
CA ASP A 191 10.15 -2.06 -4.07
C ASP A 191 9.95 -2.65 -5.49
N THR A 192 8.95 -2.14 -6.22
CA THR A 192 8.44 -2.72 -7.47
C THR A 192 9.45 -2.63 -8.62
N ASP A 193 10.18 -1.52 -8.74
CA ASP A 193 11.16 -1.31 -9.82
C ASP A 193 12.61 -1.64 -9.43
N GLY A 194 12.92 -1.73 -8.13
CA GLY A 194 14.20 -2.16 -7.59
C GLY A 194 15.23 -1.05 -7.39
N ASP A 195 14.81 0.22 -7.30
CA ASP A 195 15.71 1.37 -7.14
C ASP A 195 16.21 1.59 -5.70
N GLY A 196 15.49 1.04 -4.72
CA GLY A 196 15.79 1.14 -3.29
C GLY A 196 14.91 2.11 -2.48
N LEU A 197 13.87 2.68 -3.09
CA LEU A 197 12.80 3.44 -2.45
C LEU A 197 11.53 2.55 -2.39
N PRO A 198 10.91 2.32 -1.22
CA PRO A 198 9.71 1.47 -1.15
C PRO A 198 8.47 2.17 -1.74
N ASP A 199 7.65 1.44 -2.48
CA ASP A 199 6.41 1.88 -3.13
C ASP A 199 5.51 2.76 -2.22
N GLY A 200 5.32 2.38 -0.95
CA GLY A 200 4.57 3.17 0.03
C GLY A 200 5.24 4.49 0.41
N THR A 201 6.57 4.56 0.37
CA THR A 201 7.30 5.83 0.49
C THR A 201 7.14 6.67 -0.78
N GLU A 202 7.14 6.04 -1.94
CA GLU A 202 6.94 6.71 -3.22
C GLU A 202 5.55 7.34 -3.32
N VAL A 203 4.50 6.56 -3.08
CA VAL A 203 3.11 6.99 -3.20
C VAL A 203 2.73 8.03 -2.14
N ASP A 204 2.97 7.74 -0.85
CA ASP A 204 2.42 8.54 0.26
C ASP A 204 3.35 9.70 0.69
N VAL A 205 4.66 9.62 0.38
CA VAL A 205 5.68 10.57 0.89
C VAL A 205 6.38 11.38 -0.20
N VAL A 206 6.72 10.77 -1.34
CA VAL A 206 7.53 11.41 -2.40
C VAL A 206 6.67 12.00 -3.51
N GLY A 207 5.76 11.19 -4.05
CA GLY A 207 4.99 11.42 -5.27
C GLY A 207 5.66 10.88 -6.55
N SER A 208 6.64 9.98 -6.46
CA SER A 208 7.28 9.31 -7.60
C SER A 208 6.39 8.21 -8.22
N ASP A 209 6.81 7.61 -9.33
CA ASP A 209 6.10 6.51 -10.01
C ASP A 209 6.77 5.16 -9.67
N PRO A 210 6.20 4.30 -8.81
CA PRO A 210 6.83 3.06 -8.36
C PRO A 210 6.98 1.97 -9.44
N GLU A 211 6.52 2.23 -10.67
CA GLU A 211 6.85 1.41 -11.84
C GLU A 211 8.12 1.91 -12.59
N VAL A 212 8.77 2.99 -12.14
CA VAL A 212 9.79 3.75 -12.89
C VAL A 212 10.90 4.35 -11.99
N ALA A 213 12.01 3.60 -11.89
CA ALA A 213 13.18 3.91 -11.05
C ALA A 213 13.88 5.27 -11.25
N ASP A 214 13.44 6.13 -12.18
CA ASP A 214 13.95 7.46 -12.52
C ASP A 214 12.75 8.26 -13.04
N THR A 215 11.91 8.75 -12.12
CA THR A 215 10.58 9.33 -12.42
C THR A 215 10.67 10.53 -13.37
N ASP A 216 11.70 11.37 -13.23
CA ASP A 216 11.84 12.60 -14.03
C ASP A 216 12.72 12.45 -15.29
N GLY A 217 13.47 11.35 -15.40
CA GLY A 217 14.27 10.99 -16.58
C GLY A 217 15.63 11.69 -16.69
N ASP A 218 16.16 12.24 -15.60
CA ASP A 218 17.52 12.78 -15.45
C ASP A 218 18.61 11.69 -15.55
N GLY A 219 18.27 10.46 -15.17
CA GLY A 219 19.18 9.32 -15.03
C GLY A 219 19.80 9.18 -13.65
N PHE A 220 19.20 9.77 -12.61
CA PHE A 220 19.43 9.39 -11.22
C PHE A 220 18.25 8.54 -10.79
N ASP A 221 18.52 7.55 -9.94
CA ASP A 221 17.46 6.70 -9.43
C ASP A 221 16.71 7.45 -8.29
N ASP A 222 15.40 7.37 -8.19
CA ASP A 222 14.57 8.16 -7.24
C ASP A 222 14.97 7.92 -5.76
N GLY A 223 15.25 6.69 -5.37
CA GLY A 223 15.82 6.31 -4.07
C GLY A 223 17.23 6.85 -3.83
N TYR A 224 18.03 7.04 -4.90
CA TYR A 224 19.29 7.77 -4.80
C TYR A 224 19.04 9.27 -4.55
N GLU A 225 18.08 9.87 -5.25
CA GLU A 225 17.75 11.28 -5.15
C GLU A 225 17.19 11.63 -3.77
N ASP A 226 16.21 10.87 -3.26
CA ASP A 226 15.64 11.05 -1.93
C ASP A 226 16.74 11.02 -0.85
N GLY A 227 17.57 9.97 -0.88
CA GLY A 227 18.69 9.79 0.04
C GLY A 227 19.75 10.91 -0.02
N HIS A 228 19.81 11.68 -1.11
CA HIS A 228 20.78 12.76 -1.30
C HIS A 228 20.19 14.18 -1.33
N ARG A 229 18.86 14.35 -1.28
CA ARG A 229 18.11 15.62 -1.34
C ARG A 229 18.71 16.76 -0.51
N GLU A 230 19.02 16.54 0.77
CA GLU A 230 19.60 17.60 1.61
C GLU A 230 21.04 17.99 1.21
N SER A 231 21.79 17.01 0.70
CA SER A 231 23.26 17.06 0.50
C SER A 231 23.66 17.56 -0.88
N GLN A 232 22.91 17.17 -1.91
CA GLN A 232 23.14 17.51 -3.33
C GLN A 232 22.06 18.45 -3.86
N GLY A 233 20.85 18.43 -3.30
CA GLY A 233 19.72 19.23 -3.77
C GLY A 233 18.80 18.52 -4.76
N LEU A 234 18.96 17.20 -4.92
CA LEU A 234 18.18 16.31 -5.79
C LEU A 234 16.71 16.19 -5.34
N ASP A 235 15.79 15.92 -6.26
CA ASP A 235 14.36 15.78 -5.98
C ASP A 235 13.69 14.95 -7.10
N PRO A 236 13.20 13.71 -6.84
CA PRO A 236 12.66 12.74 -7.82
C PRO A 236 11.62 13.26 -8.84
N LEU A 237 11.10 14.46 -8.64
CA LEU A 237 10.05 15.07 -9.45
C LEU A 237 10.56 16.23 -10.33
N VAL A 238 11.87 16.54 -10.35
CA VAL A 238 12.41 17.80 -10.91
C VAL A 238 13.80 17.66 -11.54
N ALA A 239 13.82 17.23 -12.81
CA ALA A 239 15.02 16.93 -13.60
C ALA A 239 16.26 17.78 -13.29
N ASP A 240 17.23 17.11 -12.68
CA ASP A 240 18.35 17.71 -12.01
C ASP A 240 19.60 17.83 -12.91
N VAL A 241 20.78 18.01 -12.32
CA VAL A 241 22.04 18.05 -13.06
C VAL A 241 23.14 17.34 -12.28
N LYS A 242 23.76 16.34 -12.91
CA LYS A 242 24.95 15.63 -12.41
C LYS A 242 26.15 16.56 -12.18
N VAL A 243 26.28 17.09 -10.97
CA VAL A 243 27.39 17.93 -10.49
C VAL A 243 28.30 17.13 -9.55
N SER A 244 29.61 17.17 -9.79
CA SER A 244 30.55 16.47 -8.90
C SER A 244 30.68 17.14 -7.53
N THR A 245 30.95 16.38 -6.46
CA THR A 245 31.12 16.94 -5.10
C THR A 245 32.17 18.06 -5.02
N ALA A 246 33.22 17.97 -5.83
CA ALA A 246 34.27 18.99 -5.92
C ALA A 246 33.79 20.28 -6.60
N GLU A 247 32.89 20.16 -7.59
CA GLU A 247 32.27 21.27 -8.29
C GLU A 247 31.21 21.95 -7.42
N TYR A 248 30.37 21.18 -6.72
CA TYR A 248 29.45 21.68 -5.70
C TYR A 248 30.18 22.48 -4.62
N ALA A 249 31.26 21.92 -4.04
CA ALA A 249 32.07 22.63 -3.04
C ALA A 249 32.76 23.89 -3.60
N THR A 250 33.21 23.85 -4.86
CA THR A 250 33.77 25.01 -5.57
C THR A 250 32.74 26.11 -5.72
N ASP A 251 31.48 25.76 -6.01
CA ASP A 251 30.39 26.73 -6.15
C ASP A 251 29.95 27.35 -4.83
N VAL A 252 29.89 26.58 -3.73
CA VAL A 252 29.72 27.16 -2.38
C VAL A 252 30.82 28.19 -2.10
N ALA A 253 32.08 27.85 -2.40
CA ALA A 253 33.21 28.76 -2.19
C ALA A 253 33.15 30.01 -3.09
N ARG A 254 32.76 29.88 -4.36
CA ARG A 254 32.53 31.01 -5.29
C ARG A 254 31.40 31.91 -4.78
N GLY A 255 30.28 31.33 -4.37
CA GLY A 255 29.16 32.06 -3.78
C GLY A 255 29.57 32.85 -2.54
N PHE A 256 30.34 32.23 -1.64
CA PHE A 256 30.79 32.86 -0.40
C PHE A 256 31.81 33.99 -0.62
N VAL A 257 32.82 33.78 -1.48
CA VAL A 257 33.94 34.72 -1.67
C VAL A 257 33.64 35.81 -2.69
N LEU A 258 32.98 35.46 -3.79
CA LEU A 258 32.71 36.38 -4.91
C LEU A 258 31.28 36.90 -4.89
N GLY A 259 30.34 36.06 -4.45
CA GLY A 259 28.90 36.36 -4.46
C GLY A 259 28.47 36.95 -5.80
N ASP A 260 27.75 38.07 -5.74
CA ASP A 260 27.23 38.79 -6.90
C ASP A 260 28.28 39.28 -7.93
N LEU A 261 29.58 39.24 -7.63
CA LEU A 261 30.65 39.52 -8.59
C LEU A 261 30.89 38.36 -9.58
N SER A 262 30.51 37.13 -9.20
CA SER A 262 30.55 35.95 -10.06
C SER A 262 29.23 35.20 -9.94
N PRO A 263 28.16 35.66 -10.61
CA PRO A 263 26.82 35.08 -10.46
C PRO A 263 26.78 33.61 -10.89
N GLY A 264 26.42 32.72 -9.97
CA GLY A 264 26.17 31.31 -10.23
C GLY A 264 24.68 30.99 -10.34
N ASP A 265 24.41 29.75 -10.75
CA ASP A 265 23.12 29.14 -11.05
C ASP A 265 22.79 27.95 -10.15
N SER A 266 23.73 27.43 -9.37
CA SER A 266 23.56 26.32 -8.43
C SER A 266 23.05 26.74 -7.03
N LEU A 267 22.35 25.81 -6.34
CA LEU A 267 21.97 25.96 -4.92
C LEU A 267 23.20 26.05 -4.00
N ALA A 268 24.28 25.37 -4.37
CA ALA A 268 25.60 25.49 -3.76
C ALA A 268 26.07 26.94 -3.73
N TRP A 269 26.10 27.61 -4.89
CA TRP A 269 26.46 29.01 -5.00
C TRP A 269 25.53 29.93 -4.20
N LEU A 270 24.21 29.70 -4.23
CA LEU A 270 23.26 30.50 -3.45
C LEU A 270 23.55 30.37 -1.95
N THR A 271 23.76 29.15 -1.46
CA THR A 271 24.08 28.87 -0.05
C THR A 271 25.35 29.62 0.39
N GLY A 272 26.41 29.59 -0.43
CA GLY A 272 27.62 30.38 -0.20
C GLY A 272 27.34 31.89 -0.15
N ASN A 273 26.60 32.42 -1.14
CA ASN A 273 26.29 33.85 -1.21
C ASN A 273 25.42 34.30 -0.02
N LEU A 274 24.47 33.50 0.44
CA LEU A 274 23.69 33.79 1.65
C LEU A 274 24.57 33.83 2.91
N ALA A 275 25.54 32.91 3.04
CA ALA A 275 26.48 32.88 4.16
C ALA A 275 27.53 34.03 4.16
N SER A 276 27.77 34.69 3.02
CA SER A 276 28.78 35.78 2.88
C SER A 276 28.52 37.06 3.72
N GLY A 277 27.33 37.20 4.34
CA GLY A 277 26.77 38.46 4.83
C GLY A 277 27.52 39.21 5.95
N GLY A 278 28.67 38.73 6.43
CA GLY A 278 29.45 39.39 7.49
C GLY A 278 30.93 39.67 7.16
N ALA A 279 31.48 39.11 6.09
CA ALA A 279 32.91 39.16 5.79
C ALA A 279 33.16 39.87 4.44
N SER A 280 33.42 41.18 4.49
CA SER A 280 33.82 41.94 3.30
C SER A 280 35.22 41.52 2.84
N PHE A 281 35.30 40.66 1.82
CA PHE A 281 36.56 40.30 1.19
C PHE A 281 37.07 41.49 0.35
N ILE A 282 38.09 42.20 0.85
CA ILE A 282 38.82 43.23 0.09
C ILE A 282 40.10 42.59 -0.47
N PRO A 283 40.22 42.41 -1.80
CA PRO A 283 41.45 41.92 -2.41
C PRO A 283 42.63 42.83 -2.06
N GLY A 284 43.63 42.30 -1.35
CA GLY A 284 44.87 43.00 -1.02
C GLY A 284 45.00 43.57 0.39
N VAL A 285 44.00 43.42 1.27
CA VAL A 285 44.11 43.77 2.70
C VAL A 285 43.79 42.55 3.57
N GLY A 286 44.61 42.33 4.60
CA GLY A 286 44.53 41.12 5.45
C GLY A 286 43.24 41.02 6.28
N TRP A 287 42.93 39.79 6.68
CA TRP A 287 41.74 39.37 7.44
C TRP A 287 41.43 40.27 8.66
N LEU A 288 40.25 40.93 8.66
CA LEU A 288 39.61 41.54 9.84
C LEU A 288 38.12 41.77 9.57
N VAL A 289 37.18 41.70 10.52
CA VAL A 289 37.05 41.01 11.83
C VAL A 289 35.53 40.98 12.11
N GLY A 290 34.94 39.86 12.56
CA GLY A 290 33.52 39.83 12.94
C GLY A 290 32.78 38.49 12.80
N GLY A 291 33.36 37.37 13.27
CA GLY A 291 32.73 36.03 13.17
C GLY A 291 33.73 34.88 13.00
N ALA A 292 34.93 35.01 13.56
CA ALA A 292 36.13 34.35 13.03
C ALA A 292 36.46 32.95 13.59
N ALA A 293 35.56 32.32 14.35
CA ALA A 293 35.73 30.92 14.78
C ALA A 293 35.21 29.97 13.70
N ASP A 294 33.89 29.93 13.54
CA ASP A 294 33.17 29.00 12.67
C ASP A 294 33.56 29.16 11.18
N VAL A 295 33.78 30.39 10.71
CA VAL A 295 34.28 30.68 9.35
C VAL A 295 35.70 30.11 9.13
N ARG A 296 36.55 30.12 10.16
CA ARG A 296 37.92 29.59 10.06
C ARG A 296 37.89 28.07 9.99
N ASP A 297 36.92 27.42 10.61
CA ASP A 297 36.82 25.97 10.62
C ASP A 297 36.17 25.44 9.32
N VAL A 298 35.24 26.19 8.70
CA VAL A 298 34.80 25.95 7.30
C VAL A 298 35.97 26.07 6.31
N VAL A 299 36.78 27.13 6.42
CA VAL A 299 37.98 27.32 5.58
C VAL A 299 39.10 26.32 5.93
N GLY A 300 39.13 25.83 7.17
CA GLY A 300 40.09 24.82 7.64
C GLY A 300 39.79 23.43 7.11
N ALA A 301 38.54 22.99 7.20
CA ALA A 301 38.06 21.71 6.67
C ALA A 301 38.23 21.65 5.14
N ALA A 302 37.89 22.74 4.46
CA ALA A 302 38.20 22.99 3.05
C ALA A 302 39.67 22.71 2.69
N ILE A 303 40.63 23.36 3.37
CA ILE A 303 42.06 23.21 3.07
C ILE A 303 42.57 21.76 3.30
N HIS A 304 41.91 20.97 4.15
CA HIS A 304 42.30 19.59 4.46
C HIS A 304 41.55 18.51 3.66
N GLY A 305 40.66 18.90 2.74
CA GLY A 305 39.91 17.96 1.90
C GLY A 305 38.60 17.43 2.52
N ASP A 306 38.22 17.89 3.70
CA ASP A 306 36.94 17.55 4.36
C ASP A 306 35.87 18.58 3.98
N TRP A 307 35.45 18.54 2.72
CA TRP A 307 34.49 19.49 2.16
C TRP A 307 33.04 19.17 2.55
N VAL A 308 32.76 17.93 2.92
CA VAL A 308 31.45 17.49 3.43
C VAL A 308 31.13 18.23 4.73
N GLY A 309 32.08 18.27 5.68
CA GLY A 309 31.92 19.07 6.90
C GLY A 309 31.85 20.60 6.65
N ALA A 310 32.50 21.10 5.60
CA ALA A 310 32.54 22.54 5.30
C ALA A 310 31.18 23.07 4.78
N GLY A 311 30.50 22.33 3.90
CA GLY A 311 29.18 22.71 3.37
C GLY A 311 28.09 22.73 4.44
N PHE A 312 28.03 21.70 5.28
CA PHE A 312 27.03 21.59 6.37
C PHE A 312 27.14 22.68 7.43
N ASN A 313 28.34 23.25 7.65
CA ASN A 313 28.52 24.36 8.58
C ASN A 313 28.13 25.73 7.97
N ALA A 314 28.07 25.86 6.64
CA ALA A 314 27.77 27.14 5.98
C ALA A 314 26.33 27.64 6.18
N THR A 315 25.33 26.75 6.27
CA THR A 315 23.94 27.12 6.62
C THR A 315 23.79 27.60 8.06
N GLY A 316 24.74 27.25 8.95
CA GLY A 316 24.82 27.79 10.31
C GLY A 316 25.43 29.19 10.41
N LEU A 317 26.07 29.69 9.33
CA LEU A 317 26.82 30.95 9.30
C LEU A 317 26.00 32.17 8.82
N VAL A 318 24.72 32.01 8.46
CA VAL A 318 23.89 33.10 7.94
C VAL A 318 23.66 34.15 9.05
N PRO A 319 24.15 35.39 8.90
CA PRO A 319 24.11 36.37 9.98
C PRO A 319 22.67 36.86 10.25
N VAL A 320 22.28 36.84 11.52
CA VAL A 320 20.90 37.12 11.98
C VAL A 320 20.61 38.63 12.15
N ALA A 321 21.62 39.49 11.97
CA ALA A 321 21.59 40.90 12.39
C ALA A 321 21.37 41.89 11.23
N GLY A 322 20.10 42.08 10.83
CA GLY A 322 19.66 43.22 10.01
C GLY A 322 19.32 42.92 8.54
N ASP A 323 19.51 41.67 8.09
CA ASP A 323 19.60 41.30 6.68
C ASP A 323 18.30 40.78 6.01
N GLU A 324 17.13 41.09 6.54
CA GLU A 324 15.85 40.65 5.94
C GLU A 324 15.71 41.12 4.48
N VAL A 325 16.04 42.39 4.21
CA VAL A 325 15.98 42.97 2.86
C VAL A 325 17.10 42.42 1.95
N SER A 326 18.30 42.16 2.49
CA SER A 326 19.45 41.73 1.69
C SER A 326 19.37 40.25 1.31
N ILE A 327 18.93 39.37 2.23
CA ILE A 327 18.63 37.96 1.96
C ILE A 327 17.52 37.86 0.92
N THR A 328 16.42 38.59 1.13
CA THR A 328 15.29 38.64 0.19
C THR A 328 15.73 39.12 -1.19
N ALA A 329 16.56 40.17 -1.28
CA ALA A 329 17.08 40.67 -2.55
C ALA A 329 18.03 39.68 -3.26
N LYS A 330 18.90 38.99 -2.52
CA LYS A 330 19.79 37.95 -3.06
C LYS A 330 18.99 36.78 -3.65
N VAL A 331 18.00 36.28 -2.90
CA VAL A 331 17.09 35.21 -3.36
C VAL A 331 16.29 35.67 -4.58
N SER A 332 15.71 36.88 -4.55
CA SER A 332 14.99 37.47 -5.69
C SER A 332 15.84 37.47 -6.96
N LYS A 333 17.09 37.92 -6.86
CA LYS A 333 18.05 38.03 -7.97
C LYS A 333 18.58 36.67 -8.45
N PHE A 334 18.52 35.64 -7.61
CA PHE A 334 18.82 34.27 -8.00
C PHE A 334 17.65 33.64 -8.76
N LEU A 335 16.43 33.66 -8.17
CA LEU A 335 15.24 33.08 -8.80
C LEU A 335 14.84 33.77 -10.11
N ALA A 336 15.08 35.08 -10.24
CA ALA A 336 14.89 35.80 -11.50
C ALA A 336 15.82 35.33 -12.65
N ARG A 337 16.90 34.58 -12.33
CA ARG A 337 17.81 33.96 -13.31
C ARG A 337 17.57 32.45 -13.43
N ASN A 338 17.20 31.80 -12.33
CA ASN A 338 17.08 30.35 -12.20
C ASN A 338 15.65 29.97 -11.79
N PRO A 339 14.63 30.22 -12.63
CA PRO A 339 13.22 30.01 -12.26
C PRO A 339 12.88 28.53 -11.98
N LYS A 340 13.64 27.58 -12.54
CA LYS A 340 13.45 26.14 -12.26
C LYS A 340 13.79 25.74 -10.82
N LEU A 341 14.58 26.53 -10.09
CA LEU A 341 15.03 26.20 -8.73
C LEU A 341 14.11 26.78 -7.64
N VAL A 342 12.89 27.21 -7.96
CA VAL A 342 11.95 27.80 -6.98
C VAL A 342 11.63 26.82 -5.84
N ALA A 343 11.31 25.56 -6.14
CA ALA A 343 11.00 24.53 -5.14
C ALA A 343 12.21 24.18 -4.26
N ALA A 344 13.38 23.91 -4.85
CA ALA A 344 14.58 23.58 -4.06
C ALA A 344 15.07 24.78 -3.22
N VAL A 345 14.92 26.02 -3.70
CA VAL A 345 15.17 27.23 -2.91
C VAL A 345 14.15 27.38 -1.78
N ALA A 346 12.87 27.10 -2.03
CA ALA A 346 11.80 27.09 -1.02
C ALA A 346 12.14 26.17 0.15
N ALA A 347 12.44 24.90 -0.15
CA ALA A 347 12.85 23.91 0.85
C ALA A 347 14.09 24.38 1.62
N LYS A 348 15.14 24.86 0.90
CA LYS A 348 16.37 25.32 1.56
C LYS A 348 16.13 26.48 2.52
N ILE A 349 15.26 27.44 2.18
CA ILE A 349 14.93 28.58 3.04
C ILE A 349 14.35 28.14 4.39
N VAL A 350 13.50 27.10 4.41
CA VAL A 350 12.91 26.64 5.68
C VAL A 350 13.97 25.99 6.57
N THR A 351 14.99 25.32 6.00
CA THR A 351 16.12 24.78 6.76
C THR A 351 17.09 25.84 7.33
N LEU A 352 17.05 27.09 6.82
CA LEU A 352 17.95 28.14 7.30
C LEU A 352 17.68 28.48 8.78
N LYS A 353 18.77 28.63 9.54
CA LYS A 353 18.76 29.02 10.97
C LYS A 353 18.54 30.55 11.14
N VAL A 354 17.54 31.08 10.45
CA VAL A 354 17.14 32.50 10.48
C VAL A 354 15.79 32.69 11.19
N PRO A 355 15.49 33.88 11.76
CA PRO A 355 14.21 34.14 12.40
C PRO A 355 13.03 34.06 11.43
N ASP A 356 11.85 33.64 11.91
CA ASP A 356 10.66 33.39 11.07
C ASP A 356 10.26 34.59 10.20
N ARG A 357 10.42 35.82 10.69
CA ARG A 357 10.18 37.04 9.88
C ARG A 357 10.97 37.07 8.57
N VAL A 358 12.18 36.51 8.56
CA VAL A 358 13.03 36.42 7.36
C VAL A 358 12.52 35.32 6.44
N LYS A 359 12.14 34.16 6.98
CA LYS A 359 11.51 33.09 6.20
C LYS A 359 10.23 33.60 5.51
N ILE A 360 9.42 34.37 6.24
CA ILE A 360 8.20 35.04 5.75
C ILE A 360 8.49 36.15 4.71
N ALA A 361 9.60 36.89 4.83
CA ALA A 361 9.96 37.91 3.86
C ALA A 361 10.42 37.29 2.53
N VAL A 362 11.25 36.25 2.62
CA VAL A 362 11.77 35.55 1.45
C VAL A 362 10.67 34.71 0.79
N SER A 363 9.79 34.05 1.55
CA SER A 363 8.69 33.25 1.00
C SER A 363 7.81 33.99 0.00
N LYS A 364 7.51 35.27 0.27
CA LYS A 364 6.70 36.14 -0.61
C LYS A 364 7.34 36.42 -1.97
N VAL A 365 8.65 36.20 -2.10
CA VAL A 365 9.39 36.30 -3.37
C VAL A 365 9.43 34.96 -4.09
N VAL A 366 9.47 33.86 -3.33
CA VAL A 366 9.57 32.49 -3.84
C VAL A 366 8.22 32.01 -4.36
N TRP A 367 7.15 32.21 -3.57
CA TRP A 367 5.77 31.84 -3.88
C TRP A 367 4.96 33.12 -4.14
N LYS A 368 4.86 33.48 -5.42
CA LYS A 368 4.22 34.73 -5.88
C LYS A 368 2.72 34.72 -5.58
N GLU A 369 2.10 33.55 -5.57
CA GLU A 369 0.67 33.36 -5.34
C GLU A 369 0.34 33.06 -3.87
N SER A 370 1.30 33.27 -2.95
CA SER A 370 1.07 33.18 -1.51
C SER A 370 -0.06 34.08 -0.99
N ASP A 371 -0.41 35.16 -1.70
CA ASP A 371 -1.59 35.98 -1.38
C ASP A 371 -2.91 35.28 -1.79
N ARG A 372 -2.94 34.46 -2.86
CA ARG A 372 -4.12 33.65 -3.23
C ARG A 372 -4.34 32.50 -2.25
N LEU A 373 -3.30 31.78 -1.85
CA LEU A 373 -3.39 30.73 -0.82
C LEU A 373 -3.93 31.29 0.51
N ARG A 374 -3.48 32.49 0.91
CA ARG A 374 -4.02 33.19 2.08
C ARG A 374 -5.47 33.66 1.88
N ALA A 375 -5.86 34.08 0.68
CA ALA A 375 -7.25 34.39 0.36
C ALA A 375 -8.17 33.15 0.37
N ALA A 376 -7.62 31.96 0.08
CA ALA A 376 -8.30 30.67 0.21
C ALA A 376 -8.41 30.18 1.68
N GLY A 377 -7.81 30.90 2.65
CA GLY A 377 -7.94 30.63 4.08
C GLY A 377 -6.71 30.03 4.76
N VAL A 378 -5.64 29.74 4.02
CA VAL A 378 -4.41 29.14 4.55
C VAL A 378 -3.69 30.11 5.48
N SER A 379 -3.48 29.74 6.75
CA SER A 379 -2.69 30.55 7.68
C SER A 379 -1.20 30.60 7.30
N GLU A 380 -0.50 31.64 7.76
CA GLU A 380 0.94 31.82 7.50
C GLU A 380 1.79 30.66 8.05
N LYS A 381 1.36 30.03 9.16
CA LYS A 381 2.00 28.81 9.69
C LYS A 381 1.78 27.61 8.77
N THR A 382 0.57 27.44 8.25
CA THR A 382 0.23 26.33 7.36
C THR A 382 0.92 26.49 6.00
N LEU A 383 1.02 27.71 5.47
CA LEU A 383 1.81 28.02 4.28
C LEU A 383 3.29 27.67 4.47
N LEU A 384 3.90 28.02 5.61
CA LEU A 384 5.28 27.67 5.94
C LEU A 384 5.50 26.16 6.16
N ARG A 385 4.45 25.39 6.47
CA ARG A 385 4.50 23.91 6.52
C ARG A 385 4.42 23.32 5.12
N LEU A 386 3.45 23.75 4.30
CA LEU A 386 3.33 23.28 2.91
C LEU A 386 4.61 23.57 2.09
N ALA A 387 5.29 24.68 2.40
CA ALA A 387 6.57 25.05 1.83
C ALA A 387 7.75 24.10 2.08
N THR A 388 7.63 23.10 2.95
CA THR A 388 8.67 22.04 3.10
C THR A 388 8.40 20.80 2.25
N GLY A 389 7.20 20.66 1.68
CA GLY A 389 6.83 19.55 0.82
C GLY A 389 7.42 19.65 -0.60
N ARG A 390 7.43 18.53 -1.32
CA ARG A 390 7.94 18.38 -2.70
C ARG A 390 6.94 18.85 -3.78
N HIS A 391 6.40 20.06 -3.65
CA HIS A 391 5.41 20.57 -4.60
C HIS A 391 5.49 22.09 -4.80
N ASP A 392 5.09 22.57 -5.98
CA ASP A 392 5.07 24.00 -6.29
C ASP A 392 3.80 24.67 -5.72
N LEU A 393 3.98 25.57 -4.75
CA LEU A 393 2.89 26.32 -4.14
C LEU A 393 2.23 27.34 -5.08
N ASP A 394 2.93 27.84 -6.11
CA ASP A 394 2.31 28.69 -7.14
C ASP A 394 1.45 27.85 -8.09
N ALA A 395 1.85 26.59 -8.37
CA ALA A 395 1.03 25.63 -9.12
C ALA A 395 -0.20 25.18 -8.31
N LEU A 396 -0.04 24.91 -7.01
CA LEU A 396 -1.15 24.65 -6.08
C LEU A 396 -2.12 25.85 -6.03
N ALA A 397 -1.62 27.09 -6.02
CA ALA A 397 -2.48 28.25 -6.04
C ALA A 397 -3.32 28.36 -7.32
N ALA A 398 -2.78 27.91 -8.46
CA ALA A 398 -3.48 27.87 -9.74
C ALA A 398 -4.51 26.71 -9.81
N SER A 399 -4.20 25.53 -9.26
CA SER A 399 -5.13 24.39 -9.28
C SER A 399 -6.40 24.61 -8.45
N LEU A 400 -6.33 25.46 -7.42
CA LEU A 400 -7.50 25.88 -6.64
C LEU A 400 -8.56 26.61 -7.48
N GLU A 401 -8.18 27.32 -8.54
CA GLU A 401 -9.13 28.03 -9.43
C GLU A 401 -9.97 27.07 -10.28
N ARG A 402 -9.47 25.85 -10.49
CA ARG A 402 -10.15 24.75 -11.19
C ARG A 402 -10.97 23.89 -10.22
N SER A 403 -10.49 23.72 -8.99
CA SER A 403 -11.12 22.87 -7.97
C SER A 403 -12.55 23.32 -7.60
N ILE A 404 -13.42 22.35 -7.33
CA ILE A 404 -14.81 22.57 -6.90
C ILE A 404 -14.84 22.60 -5.36
N PRO A 405 -15.06 23.75 -4.70
CA PRO A 405 -14.96 23.84 -3.24
C PRO A 405 -16.21 23.27 -2.53
N ILE A 406 -15.99 22.30 -1.65
CA ILE A 406 -17.04 21.71 -0.81
C ILE A 406 -17.04 22.38 0.57
N LYS A 407 -18.19 22.90 1.00
CA LYS A 407 -18.32 23.62 2.27
C LYS A 407 -18.54 22.66 3.43
N GLY A 408 -17.78 22.84 4.49
CA GLY A 408 -18.00 22.19 5.79
C GLY A 408 -17.14 20.96 6.05
N PHE A 409 -16.30 20.54 5.09
CA PHE A 409 -15.29 19.52 5.34
C PHE A 409 -14.22 20.07 6.32
N PRO A 410 -13.79 19.29 7.33
CA PRO A 410 -12.74 19.72 8.26
C PRO A 410 -11.36 19.61 7.63
N SER A 411 -10.87 20.69 7.03
CA SER A 411 -9.53 20.70 6.42
C SER A 411 -8.42 20.73 7.48
N ARG A 412 -7.57 19.70 7.44
CA ARG A 412 -6.43 19.48 8.34
C ARG A 412 -5.34 18.71 7.59
N PHE A 413 -4.23 18.46 8.28
CA PHE A 413 -3.25 17.47 7.85
C PHE A 413 -3.72 16.07 8.31
N PHE A 414 -3.54 15.08 7.45
CA PHE A 414 -3.83 13.66 7.68
C PHE A 414 -2.55 12.86 7.61
N GLU A 415 -2.36 11.86 8.48
CA GLU A 415 -1.07 11.17 8.58
C GLU A 415 -0.94 9.95 7.63
N SER A 416 -2.04 9.48 7.03
CA SER A 416 -2.10 8.43 5.98
C SER A 416 -3.38 8.54 5.13
N GLY A 417 -3.45 7.82 4.00
CA GLY A 417 -4.63 7.66 3.13
C GLY A 417 -5.92 7.32 3.89
N LEU A 418 -5.87 6.21 4.66
CA LEU A 418 -6.93 5.71 5.54
C LEU A 418 -7.51 6.75 6.51
N ASP A 419 -6.68 7.69 6.97
CA ASP A 419 -7.11 8.76 7.87
C ASP A 419 -7.93 9.85 7.13
N GLY A 420 -7.66 10.02 5.83
CA GLY A 420 -8.43 10.83 4.87
C GLY A 420 -9.76 10.17 4.50
N GLU A 421 -9.74 8.90 4.09
CA GLU A 421 -10.95 8.11 3.75
C GLU A 421 -11.94 8.09 4.91
N ARG A 422 -11.46 7.80 6.13
CA ARG A 422 -12.29 7.81 7.34
C ARG A 422 -12.93 9.18 7.55
N ALA A 423 -12.25 10.28 7.26
CA ALA A 423 -12.84 11.61 7.36
C ALA A 423 -13.85 11.90 6.24
N LEU A 424 -13.61 11.37 5.03
CA LEU A 424 -14.52 11.44 3.89
C LEU A 424 -15.83 10.67 4.14
N ALA A 425 -15.73 9.43 4.63
CA ALA A 425 -16.87 8.60 5.02
C ALA A 425 -17.70 9.28 6.13
N ASN A 426 -17.03 9.77 7.18
CA ASN A 426 -17.68 10.52 8.25
C ASN A 426 -18.36 11.82 7.78
N PHE A 427 -17.81 12.50 6.76
CA PHE A 427 -18.39 13.74 6.22
C PHE A 427 -19.70 13.47 5.46
N TYR A 428 -19.73 12.44 4.61
CA TYR A 428 -20.95 12.05 3.89
C TYR A 428 -21.93 11.22 4.74
N GLY A 429 -21.51 10.78 5.93
CA GLY A 429 -22.32 9.93 6.80
C GLY A 429 -22.43 8.48 6.32
N ALA A 430 -21.50 8.05 5.47
CA ALA A 430 -21.35 6.67 5.04
C ALA A 430 -21.02 5.77 6.24
N ALA A 431 -21.55 4.55 6.25
CA ALA A 431 -21.18 3.58 7.28
C ALA A 431 -19.72 3.16 7.07
N THR A 432 -18.87 3.23 8.10
CA THR A 432 -17.42 2.91 8.02
C THR A 432 -17.10 1.43 7.73
N ARG A 433 -18.11 0.61 7.45
CA ARG A 433 -18.07 -0.72 6.82
C ARG A 433 -19.41 -0.95 6.13
N GLY A 434 -19.44 -1.41 4.88
CA GLY A 434 -20.67 -1.78 4.17
C GLY A 434 -20.77 -1.21 2.76
N LYS A 435 -22.00 -0.96 2.29
CA LYS A 435 -22.28 -0.62 0.88
C LYS A 435 -21.89 0.78 0.42
N ASP A 436 -21.37 1.59 1.34
CA ASP A 436 -21.17 3.03 1.14
C ASP A 436 -19.67 3.40 1.24
N VAL A 437 -18.78 2.43 1.55
CA VAL A 437 -17.31 2.58 1.65
C VAL A 437 -16.61 1.36 1.07
N GLN A 438 -15.36 1.50 0.59
CA GLN A 438 -14.58 0.44 -0.07
C GLN A 438 -15.43 -0.33 -1.11
N VAL A 439 -16.19 0.41 -1.92
CA VAL A 439 -17.19 -0.18 -2.81
C VAL A 439 -16.53 -0.67 -4.09
N ARG A 440 -16.48 -1.99 -4.23
CA ARG A 440 -15.88 -2.69 -5.36
C ARG A 440 -16.73 -2.59 -6.62
N ALA A 441 -16.09 -2.17 -7.72
CA ALA A 441 -16.63 -2.24 -9.08
C ALA A 441 -15.77 -3.18 -9.95
N LEU A 442 -16.43 -4.00 -10.77
CA LEU A 442 -15.75 -4.94 -11.67
C LEU A 442 -15.37 -4.23 -12.99
N THR A 443 -14.08 -4.02 -13.20
CA THR A 443 -13.50 -3.41 -14.42
C THR A 443 -13.08 -4.44 -15.48
N ALA A 444 -13.42 -5.72 -15.31
CA ALA A 444 -12.91 -6.84 -16.12
C ALA A 444 -13.17 -6.74 -17.64
N ASP A 445 -14.17 -5.97 -18.09
CA ASP A 445 -14.43 -5.71 -19.51
C ASP A 445 -13.57 -4.56 -20.09
N CYS A 446 -12.88 -3.79 -19.24
CA CYS A 446 -12.05 -2.62 -19.58
C CYS A 446 -10.55 -2.99 -19.74
N ILE A 447 -10.28 -4.10 -20.42
CA ILE A 447 -8.98 -4.81 -20.51
C ILE A 447 -7.80 -3.96 -21.03
N ALA A 448 -8.07 -2.83 -21.70
CA ALA A 448 -7.04 -2.03 -22.39
C ALA A 448 -6.74 -0.66 -21.74
N VAL A 449 -7.44 -0.29 -20.67
CA VAL A 449 -7.46 1.10 -20.17
C VAL A 449 -7.59 1.19 -18.64
N CYS A 450 -8.34 0.28 -18.02
CA CYS A 450 -8.59 0.28 -16.57
C CYS A 450 -7.62 -0.64 -15.82
N ASN A 451 -7.65 -0.60 -14.48
CA ASN A 451 -7.05 -1.64 -13.67
C ASN A 451 -7.73 -3.01 -13.96
N ALA A 452 -6.94 -4.08 -14.02
CA ALA A 452 -7.31 -5.37 -14.59
C ALA A 452 -8.19 -6.25 -13.68
N HIS A 453 -8.24 -5.97 -12.38
CA HIS A 453 -8.92 -6.82 -11.39
C HIS A 453 -10.16 -6.19 -10.78
N VAL A 454 -10.00 -5.08 -10.06
CA VAL A 454 -11.05 -4.38 -9.33
C VAL A 454 -10.77 -2.88 -9.41
N ARG A 455 -11.80 -2.05 -9.28
CA ARG A 455 -11.66 -0.66 -8.82
C ARG A 455 -12.39 -0.53 -7.49
N VAL A 456 -11.72 -0.04 -6.45
CA VAL A 456 -12.29 0.15 -5.11
C VAL A 456 -12.56 1.63 -4.88
N PHE A 457 -13.80 1.99 -4.53
CA PHE A 457 -14.14 3.38 -4.20
C PHE A 457 -14.19 3.60 -2.69
N ASP A 458 -13.40 4.52 -2.16
CA ASP A 458 -13.35 4.81 -0.71
C ASP A 458 -14.73 5.10 -0.12
N VAL A 459 -15.54 5.89 -0.83
CA VAL A 459 -16.90 6.28 -0.44
C VAL A 459 -17.81 6.35 -1.66
N LEU A 460 -18.96 5.66 -1.63
CA LEU A 460 -19.99 5.73 -2.68
C LEU A 460 -21.30 6.26 -2.08
N VAL A 461 -21.69 7.49 -2.40
CA VAL A 461 -22.89 8.13 -1.84
C VAL A 461 -23.74 8.78 -2.92
N ASP A 462 -25.05 8.55 -2.87
CA ASP A 462 -26.03 8.94 -3.90
C ASP A 462 -25.67 8.50 -5.34
N GLY A 463 -24.80 7.49 -5.47
CA GLY A 463 -24.25 6.98 -6.73
C GLY A 463 -23.04 7.74 -7.26
N VAL A 464 -22.47 8.69 -6.51
CA VAL A 464 -21.20 9.34 -6.82
C VAL A 464 -20.07 8.64 -6.06
N ALA A 465 -19.07 8.15 -6.79
CA ALA A 465 -17.84 7.63 -6.21
C ALA A 465 -16.97 8.80 -5.75
N HIS A 466 -16.43 8.70 -4.54
CA HIS A 466 -15.60 9.72 -3.93
C HIS A 466 -14.26 9.12 -3.53
N GLU A 467 -13.19 9.66 -4.12
CA GLU A 467 -11.80 9.23 -3.92
C GLU A 467 -11.08 10.17 -2.94
N SER A 468 -10.21 9.63 -2.09
CA SER A 468 -9.43 10.30 -1.06
C SER A 468 -7.95 10.11 -1.34
N LYS A 469 -7.27 11.15 -1.81
CA LYS A 469 -5.80 11.13 -1.95
C LYS A 469 -5.16 12.08 -0.93
N VAL A 470 -4.19 11.59 -0.16
CA VAL A 470 -3.50 12.34 0.90
C VAL A 470 -2.08 12.67 0.43
N GLY A 471 -1.74 13.95 0.36
CA GLY A 471 -0.44 14.40 -0.19
C GLY A 471 -0.57 15.03 -1.58
N TYR A 472 0.44 14.83 -2.43
CA TYR A 472 0.51 15.40 -3.78
C TYR A 472 0.68 14.30 -4.82
N VAL A 473 -0.32 14.20 -5.70
CA VAL A 473 -0.46 13.10 -6.65
C VAL A 473 0.10 13.49 -8.02
N THR A 474 1.10 12.77 -8.52
CA THR A 474 1.59 12.89 -9.90
C THR A 474 0.73 12.09 -10.87
N LEU A 475 1.02 12.14 -12.18
CA LEU A 475 0.32 11.31 -13.16
C LEU A 475 1.19 10.09 -13.48
N THR A 476 1.17 9.12 -12.58
CA THR A 476 1.78 7.80 -12.77
C THR A 476 0.92 6.92 -13.66
N ALA A 477 1.47 5.80 -14.14
CA ALA A 477 0.68 4.83 -14.88
C ALA A 477 -0.47 4.23 -14.05
N GLY A 478 -0.26 4.01 -12.73
CA GLY A 478 -1.31 3.60 -11.78
C GLY A 478 -2.43 4.64 -11.63
N VAL A 479 -2.06 5.91 -11.41
CA VAL A 479 -3.04 7.02 -11.27
C VAL A 479 -3.83 7.23 -12.58
N GLU A 480 -3.19 7.10 -13.75
CA GLU A 480 -3.89 7.13 -15.03
C GLU A 480 -4.93 5.98 -15.14
N ARG A 481 -4.58 4.75 -14.72
CA ARG A 481 -5.50 3.60 -14.69
C ARG A 481 -6.70 3.87 -13.77
N GLN A 482 -6.50 4.44 -12.58
CA GLN A 482 -7.59 4.78 -11.64
C GLN A 482 -8.55 5.81 -12.24
N ILE A 483 -8.04 6.95 -12.70
CA ILE A 483 -8.86 8.03 -13.28
C ILE A 483 -9.65 7.55 -14.50
N ARG A 484 -9.04 6.72 -15.36
CA ARG A 484 -9.74 6.14 -16.52
C ARG A 484 -10.75 5.06 -16.15
N SER A 485 -10.52 4.32 -15.06
CA SER A 485 -11.50 3.36 -14.51
C SER A 485 -12.75 4.07 -14.02
N ASP A 486 -12.59 5.17 -13.28
CA ASP A 486 -13.69 6.00 -12.81
C ASP A 486 -14.52 6.55 -13.98
N ALA A 487 -13.84 7.11 -15.00
CA ALA A 487 -14.50 7.63 -16.20
C ALA A 487 -15.29 6.55 -16.97
N TRP A 488 -14.71 5.35 -17.10
CA TRP A 488 -15.36 4.21 -17.76
C TRP A 488 -16.62 3.76 -17.01
N LEU A 489 -16.56 3.68 -15.67
CA LEU A 489 -17.69 3.29 -14.83
C LEU A 489 -18.83 4.34 -14.83
N VAL A 490 -18.51 5.62 -15.01
CA VAL A 490 -19.51 6.68 -15.28
C VAL A 490 -20.14 6.51 -16.67
N GLU A 491 -19.35 6.22 -17.72
CA GLU A 491 -19.88 6.04 -19.09
C GLU A 491 -20.82 4.82 -19.20
N HIS A 492 -20.49 3.72 -18.50
CA HIS A 492 -21.28 2.49 -18.51
C HIS A 492 -22.51 2.55 -17.59
N GLY A 493 -22.56 3.54 -16.69
CA GLY A 493 -23.69 3.80 -15.80
C GLY A 493 -23.71 2.95 -14.53
N ASP A 494 -22.57 2.35 -14.18
CA ASP A 494 -22.36 1.65 -12.91
C ASP A 494 -22.31 2.64 -11.73
N ILE A 495 -21.80 3.85 -11.98
CA ILE A 495 -21.87 5.02 -11.10
C ILE A 495 -22.46 6.23 -11.84
N GLN A 496 -23.05 7.17 -11.09
CA GLN A 496 -23.63 8.42 -11.62
C GLN A 496 -22.59 9.52 -11.84
N GLY A 497 -21.41 9.40 -11.21
CA GLY A 497 -20.31 10.35 -11.30
C GLY A 497 -19.14 9.91 -10.40
N ALA A 498 -17.98 10.52 -10.60
CA ALA A 498 -16.81 10.36 -9.73
C ALA A 498 -16.29 11.73 -9.29
N HIS A 499 -15.70 11.81 -8.09
CA HIS A 499 -15.15 13.05 -7.55
C HIS A 499 -13.96 12.81 -6.62
N TRP A 500 -12.80 13.37 -6.96
CA TRP A 500 -11.54 13.21 -6.22
C TRP A 500 -11.32 14.28 -5.14
N HIS A 501 -10.82 13.90 -3.97
CA HIS A 501 -10.55 14.78 -2.83
C HIS A 501 -9.08 14.73 -2.46
N PHE A 502 -8.37 15.83 -2.70
CA PHE A 502 -6.96 15.96 -2.34
C PHE A 502 -6.84 16.59 -0.96
N PHE A 503 -6.28 15.84 -0.01
CA PHE A 503 -6.04 16.24 1.37
C PHE A 503 -4.56 16.50 1.62
N ALA A 504 -4.24 17.32 2.64
CA ALA A 504 -2.85 17.60 2.95
C ALA A 504 -2.23 16.48 3.80
N SER A 505 -1.08 15.94 3.35
CA SER A 505 -0.32 14.94 4.09
C SER A 505 0.46 15.58 5.24
N GLY A 506 0.30 15.03 6.45
CA GLY A 506 1.07 15.37 7.63
C GLY A 506 2.54 14.95 7.52
N THR A 507 2.77 13.83 6.83
CA THR A 507 4.07 13.18 6.62
C THR A 507 4.92 13.97 5.62
N SER A 508 4.46 14.11 4.38
CA SER A 508 5.20 14.80 3.31
C SER A 508 5.02 16.31 3.30
N ASN A 509 4.01 16.85 4.00
CA ASN A 509 3.64 18.27 4.00
C ASN A 509 3.21 18.77 2.60
N THR A 510 2.70 17.88 1.76
CA THR A 510 2.21 18.19 0.41
C THR A 510 0.68 18.17 0.34
N VAL A 511 0.11 18.78 -0.69
CA VAL A 511 -1.33 18.74 -0.98
C VAL A 511 -1.60 18.98 -2.47
N GLY A 512 -2.58 18.27 -3.04
CA GLY A 512 -3.09 18.51 -4.40
C GLY A 512 -2.63 17.46 -5.40
N ALA A 513 -2.46 17.86 -6.65
CA ALA A 513 -1.99 16.99 -7.72
C ALA A 513 -1.27 17.79 -8.81
N SER A 514 -0.53 17.07 -9.66
CA SER A 514 0.18 17.64 -10.80
C SER A 514 -0.79 18.25 -11.81
N PRO A 515 -0.36 19.26 -12.60
CA PRO A 515 -1.16 19.78 -13.70
C PRO A 515 -1.65 18.68 -14.65
N GLN A 516 -0.80 17.69 -14.95
CA GLN A 516 -1.13 16.55 -15.81
C GLN A 516 -2.27 15.69 -15.24
N THR A 517 -2.22 15.37 -13.95
CA THR A 517 -3.29 14.63 -13.25
C THR A 517 -4.62 15.38 -13.31
N LEU A 518 -4.60 16.68 -13.05
CA LEU A 518 -5.79 17.53 -13.09
C LEU A 518 -6.32 17.74 -14.52
N ASP A 519 -5.43 17.83 -15.52
CA ASP A 519 -5.80 17.96 -16.93
C ASP A 519 -6.52 16.69 -17.43
N LEU A 520 -6.11 15.50 -16.97
CA LEU A 520 -6.80 14.24 -17.26
C LEU A 520 -8.18 14.16 -16.57
N LEU A 521 -8.29 14.60 -15.31
CA LEU A 521 -9.57 14.69 -14.58
C LEU A 521 -10.55 15.63 -15.30
N ASP A 522 -10.08 16.83 -15.71
CA ASP A 522 -10.88 17.80 -16.48
C ASP A 522 -11.25 17.28 -17.89
N GLU A 523 -10.36 16.56 -18.58
CA GLU A 523 -10.63 15.95 -19.89
C GLU A 523 -11.76 14.91 -19.81
N LEU A 524 -11.75 14.09 -18.76
CA LEU A 524 -12.72 13.01 -18.53
C LEU A 524 -13.97 13.47 -17.76
N GLY A 525 -14.02 14.73 -17.33
CA GLY A 525 -15.17 15.33 -16.64
C GLY A 525 -15.36 14.85 -15.19
N ILE A 526 -14.31 14.37 -14.55
CA ILE A 526 -14.31 13.94 -13.14
C ILE A 526 -14.11 15.16 -12.25
N GLY A 527 -15.02 15.34 -11.28
CA GLY A 527 -14.93 16.48 -10.35
C GLY A 527 -13.77 16.32 -9.37
N TYR A 528 -13.25 17.43 -8.84
CA TYR A 528 -12.28 17.33 -7.73
C TYR A 528 -12.29 18.53 -6.78
N THR A 529 -11.82 18.30 -5.55
CA THR A 529 -11.69 19.31 -4.49
C THR A 529 -10.30 19.22 -3.86
N ILE A 530 -9.64 20.37 -3.66
CA ILE A 530 -8.38 20.46 -2.91
C ILE A 530 -8.69 21.05 -1.53
N HIS A 531 -8.52 20.25 -0.47
CA HIS A 531 -8.91 20.57 0.90
C HIS A 531 -7.74 21.18 1.68
N LEU A 532 -7.48 22.47 1.46
CA LEU A 532 -6.38 23.17 2.14
C LEU A 532 -6.60 23.27 3.66
N PRO A 533 -5.65 22.82 4.51
CA PRO A 533 -5.71 23.05 5.95
C PRO A 533 -5.72 24.55 6.30
N ALA A 534 -6.43 24.90 7.36
CA ALA A 534 -6.47 26.26 7.92
C ALA A 534 -5.13 26.69 8.55
#